data_AF-A0A847EIQ1-F1
#
_entry.id   AF-A0A847EIQ1-F1
#
_cell.length_a   1.000
_cell.length_b   1.000
_cell.length_c   1.000
_cell.angle_alpha   90.00
_cell.angle_beta   90.00
_cell.angle_gamma   90.00
#
_symmetry.space_group_name_H-M   'P 1'
#
loop_
_entity.id
_entity.type
_entity.pdbx_description
1 polymer ?
#
loop_
_entity_poly.entity_id
_entity_poly.type
_entity_poly.pdbx_seq_one_letter_code
_entity_poly.pdbx_strand_id
1 'polypeptide(L)' 'MSRWKLRACPRCKGDIYVERDNEEVYERCLQCGHSRQIAGAYFGKENKREETLQKREKVLSGIH' A
#
# COMPACT_ATOMS: atom_id res chain seq x y z
N MET A 1 20.46 14.07 -10.65
CA MET A 1 18.99 14.22 -10.60
C MET A 1 18.38 12.90 -10.15
N SER A 2 17.69 12.86 -9.01
CA SER A 2 17.04 11.64 -8.52
C SER A 2 15.82 11.32 -9.40
N ARG A 3 15.90 10.29 -10.24
CA ARG A 3 14.80 9.88 -11.11
C ARG A 3 13.84 9.00 -10.32
N TRP A 4 12.74 9.59 -9.85
CA TRP A 4 11.64 8.85 -9.25
C TRP A 4 11.09 7.86 -10.30
N LYS A 5 11.26 6.56 -10.06
CA LYS A 5 10.74 5.51 -10.93
C LYS A 5 9.28 5.26 -10.58
N LEU A 6 8.36 6.00 -11.20
CA LEU A 6 6.94 5.66 -11.16
C LEU A 6 6.74 4.32 -11.88
N ARG A 7 5.93 3.43 -11.31
CA ARG A 7 5.56 2.17 -11.97
C ARG A 7 4.63 2.48 -13.13
N ALA A 8 5.03 2.09 -14.33
CA ALA A 8 4.22 2.19 -15.54
C ALA A 8 3.70 0.80 -15.95
N CYS A 9 2.50 0.74 -16.55
CA CYS A 9 1.89 -0.52 -16.98
C CYS A 9 2.87 -1.33 -17.84
N PRO A 10 3.17 -2.59 -17.50
CA PRO A 10 4.12 -3.37 -18.28
C PRO A 10 3.67 -3.58 -19.73
N ARG A 11 2.34 -3.64 -19.96
CA ARG A 11 1.72 -3.81 -21.28
C ARG A 11 1.72 -2.54 -22.14
N CYS A 12 1.20 -1.42 -21.64
CA CYS A 12 1.01 -0.21 -22.45
C CYS A 12 1.79 1.02 -21.98
N LYS A 13 2.59 0.91 -20.92
CA LYS A 13 3.28 2.02 -20.24
C LYS A 13 2.36 3.11 -19.67
N GLY A 14 1.06 2.83 -19.60
CA GLY A 14 0.06 3.68 -19.03
C GLY A 14 0.04 3.74 -17.50
N ASP A 15 -0.86 4.56 -16.99
CA ASP A 15 -1.04 4.78 -15.56
C ASP A 15 -1.62 3.56 -14.84
N ILE A 16 -1.11 3.32 -13.62
CA ILE A 16 -1.53 2.23 -12.73
C ILE A 16 -2.15 2.84 -11.47
N TYR A 17 -3.29 2.30 -11.03
CA TYR A 17 -3.90 2.56 -9.73
C TYR A 17 -3.94 1.28 -8.88
N VAL A 18 -4.11 1.45 -7.57
CA VAL A 18 -4.25 0.33 -6.64
C VAL A 18 -5.71 0.24 -6.21
N GLU A 19 -6.28 -0.95 -6.30
CA GLU A 19 -7.60 -1.29 -5.78
C GLU A 19 -7.46 -2.31 -4.65
N ARG A 20 -8.32 -2.20 -3.64
CA ARG A 20 -8.47 -3.23 -2.62
C ARG A 20 -9.84 -3.88 -2.78
N ASP A 21 -9.85 -5.20 -2.76
CA ASP A 21 -11.05 -6.02 -2.75
C ASP A 21 -10.96 -6.98 -1.56
N ASN A 22 -11.76 -6.74 -0.54
CA ASN A 22 -11.72 -7.45 0.73
C ASN A 22 -10.29 -7.49 1.32
N GLU A 23 -9.70 -8.68 1.41
CA GLU A 23 -8.34 -8.89 1.89
C GLU A 23 -7.30 -8.74 0.77
N GLU A 24 -7.69 -8.73 -0.50
CA GLU A 24 -6.77 -8.71 -1.61
C GLU A 24 -6.50 -7.30 -2.14
N VAL A 25 -5.29 -7.08 -2.63
CA VAL A 25 -4.88 -5.80 -3.22
C VAL A 25 -4.37 -6.03 -4.62
N TYR A 26 -4.84 -5.21 -5.56
CA TYR A 26 -4.54 -5.31 -6.98
C TYR A 26 -3.97 -4.00 -7.51
N GLU A 27 -2.93 -4.08 -8.35
CA GLU A 27 -2.54 -2.97 -9.22
C GLU A 27 -3.25 -3.14 -10.57
N ARG A 28 -3.98 -2.12 -11.02
CA ARG A 28 -4.75 -2.11 -12.28
C ARG A 28 -4.37 -0.93 -13.17
N CYS A 29 -4.30 -1.15 -14.47
CA CYS A 29 -3.98 -0.10 -15.46
C CYS A 29 -5.25 0.60 -15.96
N LEU A 30 -5.26 1.93 -15.96
CA LEU A 30 -6.40 2.74 -16.43
C LEU A 30 -6.65 2.60 -17.94
N GLN A 31 -5.59 2.45 -18.75
CA GLN A 31 -5.71 2.48 -20.21
C GLN A 31 -6.00 1.12 -20.85
N CYS A 32 -5.43 0.02 -20.32
CA CYS A 32 -5.53 -1.29 -20.96
C CYS A 32 -6.09 -2.39 -20.05
N GLY A 33 -6.53 -2.04 -18.84
CA GLY A 33 -7.13 -2.98 -17.88
C GLY A 33 -6.21 -4.10 -17.38
N HIS A 34 -4.89 -4.00 -17.58
CA HIS A 34 -3.94 -4.96 -17.00
C HIS A 34 -4.08 -4.96 -15.48
N SER A 35 -4.34 -6.12 -14.88
CA SER A 35 -4.44 -6.30 -13.43
C SER A 35 -3.39 -7.28 -12.94
N ARG A 36 -2.85 -7.01 -11.74
CA ARG A 36 -1.94 -7.91 -11.05
C ARG A 36 -2.17 -7.81 -9.55
N GLN A 37 -2.32 -8.96 -8.89
CA GLN A 37 -2.40 -9.02 -7.44
C GLN A 37 -1.04 -8.66 -6.82
N ILE A 38 -1.05 -7.83 -5.78
CA ILE A 38 0.14 -7.40 -5.04
C ILE A 38 0.07 -7.90 -3.59
N ALA A 39 0.27 -9.21 -3.42
CA ALA A 39 0.35 -9.83 -2.10
C ALA A 39 1.64 -9.39 -1.35
N GLY A 40 1.50 -9.06 -0.07
CA GLY A 40 2.64 -8.92 0.87
C GLY A 40 3.08 -7.50 1.25
N ALA A 41 2.90 -6.48 0.40
CA ALA A 41 3.39 -5.12 0.70
C ALA A 41 2.38 -4.20 1.43
N TYR A 42 1.08 -4.50 1.34
CA TYR A 42 0.02 -3.68 1.92
C TYR A 42 -0.47 -4.20 3.29
N PHE A 43 -0.53 -5.52 3.49
CA PHE A 43 -0.89 -6.13 4.78
C PHE A 43 0.04 -5.72 5.92
N GLY A 44 1.32 -5.46 5.64
CA GLY A 44 2.31 -5.07 6.66
C GLY A 44 2.17 -3.62 7.18
N LYS A 45 1.24 -2.81 6.65
CA LYS A 45 1.06 -1.41 7.09
C LYS A 45 -0.03 -1.24 8.15
N GLU A 46 -1.06 -2.08 8.16
CA GLU A 46 -2.14 -2.01 9.15
C GLU A 46 -1.62 -2.43 10.54
N ASN A 47 -0.90 -3.54 10.63
CA ASN A 47 -0.26 -3.98 11.87
C ASN A 47 0.68 -2.93 12.47
N LYS A 48 1.43 -2.20 11.63
CA LYS A 48 2.33 -1.14 12.12
C LYS A 48 1.58 0.06 12.69
N ARG A 49 0.44 0.44 12.09
CA ARG A 49 -0.34 1.61 12.55
C ARG A 49 -0.97 1.31 13.91
N GLU A 50 -1.54 0.12 14.05
CA GLU A 50 -2.16 -0.35 15.30
C GLU A 50 -1.12 -0.52 16.42
N GLU A 51 0.03 -1.12 16.12
CA GLU A 51 1.15 -1.22 17.07
C GLU A 51 1.67 0.15 17.51
N THR A 52 1.79 1.13 16.59
CA THR A 52 2.18 2.49 16.96
C THR A 52 1.15 3.23 17.81
N LEU A 53 -0.14 2.95 17.63
CA LEU A 53 -1.22 3.54 18.42
C LEU A 53 -1.22 2.96 19.84
N GLN A 54 -1.18 1.63 19.98
CA GLN A 54 -1.07 0.97 21.29
C GLN A 54 0.21 1.37 22.05
N LYS A 55 1.34 1.52 21.34
CA LYS A 55 2.58 1.98 21.95
C LYS A 55 2.48 3.41 22.48
N ARG A 56 1.75 4.30 21.79
CA ARG A 56 1.47 5.67 22.27
C ARG A 56 0.55 5.68 23.49
N GLU A 57 -0.51 4.88 23.49
CA GLU A 57 -1.44 4.80 24.63
C GLU A 57 -0.75 4.28 25.90
N LYS A 58 0.08 3.24 25.78
CA LYS A 58 0.86 2.71 26.93
C LYS A 58 1.84 3.71 27.52
N VAL A 59 2.40 4.60 26.68
CA VAL A 59 3.29 5.67 27.16
C VAL A 59 2.49 6.75 27.90
N LEU A 60 1.32 7.13 27.39
CA LEU A 60 0.44 8.13 28.01
C LEU A 60 -0.17 7.64 29.33
N SER A 61 -0.49 6.35 29.46
CA SER A 61 -1.02 5.76 30.70
C SER A 61 0.02 5.56 31.81
N GLY A 62 1.32 5.70 31.48
CA GLY A 62 2.43 5.51 32.42
C GLY A 62 3.01 6.80 32.99
N ILE A 63 2.48 7.97 32.62
CA ILE A 63 2.87 9.27 33.17
C ILE A 63 1.97 9.51 34.39
N HIS A 64 2.50 9.23 35.58
CA HIS A 64 1.88 9.44 36.88
C HIS A 64 2.08 10.88 37.37
#